data_AF-F8QFN9-F1
#
_entry.id   AF-F8QFN9-F1
#
_cell.length_a   1.000
_cell.length_b   1.000
_cell.length_c   1.000
_cell.angle_alpha   90.00
_cell.angle_beta   90.00
_cell.angle_gamma   90.00
#
_symmetry.space_group_name_H-M   'P 1'
#
loop_
_entity.id
_entity.type
_entity.pdbx_description
1 polymer ?
#
loop_
_entity_poly.entity_id
_entity_poly.type
_entity_poly.pdbx_seq_one_letter_code
_entity_poly.pdbx_strand_id
1 'polypeptide(L)'
;QEIEARRAQMTDMLLFDVLLVRGGIRSPDMYYPPTDHAALRRLLDAIQGSSYDNLKKDCLVYILLKWYEDGREGRFQEERCIPPQFVSLADAYWFLDTGVNVAKAVSILSDARLNRDYASKILQAISLANKPSQLIVKYVQTAKPPLTEPDDMDMYAIALAESSSLEAWQYQRSFPDSSETRSRLLKKLLEWCLSRTMTYLLSVLKNC
;
A
#
# COMPACT_ATOMS: atom_id res chain seq x y z
N GLN A 1 -6.94 10.76 15.25
CA GLN A 1 -8.15 9.94 15.14
C GLN A 1 -8.22 9.26 13.77
N GLU A 2 -8.04 9.99 12.67
CA GLU A 2 -8.08 9.41 11.32
C GLU A 2 -6.95 8.39 11.05
N ILE A 3 -5.71 8.67 11.49
CA ILE A 3 -4.56 7.74 11.39
C ILE A 3 -4.83 6.40 12.10
N GLU A 4 -5.41 6.42 13.30
CA GLU A 4 -5.72 5.20 14.05
C GLU A 4 -6.82 4.38 13.37
N ALA A 5 -7.87 5.06 12.88
CA ALA A 5 -8.92 4.39 12.12
C ALA A 5 -8.36 3.76 10.83
N ARG A 6 -7.44 4.47 10.17
CA ARG A 6 -6.76 3.97 8.97
C ARG A 6 -5.83 2.80 9.28
N ARG A 7 -5.09 2.86 10.39
CA ARG A 7 -4.27 1.75 10.89
C ARG A 7 -5.11 0.49 11.14
N ALA A 8 -6.27 0.62 11.78
CA ALA A 8 -7.17 -0.50 12.04
C ALA A 8 -7.66 -1.17 10.74
N GLN A 9 -7.91 -0.40 9.67
CA GLN A 9 -8.26 -0.94 8.35
C GLN A 9 -7.08 -1.63 7.64
N MET A 10 -5.86 -1.32 8.05
CA MET A 10 -4.63 -1.86 7.49
C MET A 10 -4.03 -2.93 8.42
N THR A 11 -4.83 -3.85 8.98
CA THR A 11 -4.34 -4.93 9.87
C THR A 11 -3.41 -4.39 10.98
N ASP A 12 -3.86 -3.32 11.64
CA ASP A 12 -3.18 -2.68 12.77
C ASP A 12 -1.76 -2.18 12.51
N MET A 13 -1.37 -2.02 11.25
CA MET A 13 -0.07 -1.45 10.87
C MET A 13 -0.19 -0.54 9.64
N LEU A 14 0.47 0.60 9.68
CA LEU A 14 0.71 1.45 8.52
C LEU A 14 2.02 1.06 7.81
N LEU A 15 2.27 1.57 6.61
CA LEU A 15 3.58 1.45 5.97
C LEU A 15 4.65 2.11 6.83
N PHE A 16 4.36 3.26 7.42
CA PHE A 16 5.28 3.92 8.35
C PHE A 16 5.63 3.02 9.54
N ASP A 17 4.64 2.32 10.11
CA ASP A 17 4.87 1.36 11.20
C ASP A 17 5.79 0.22 10.74
N VAL A 18 5.60 -0.30 9.52
CA VAL A 18 6.49 -1.31 8.91
C VAL A 18 7.92 -0.78 8.78
N LEU A 19 8.12 0.47 8.39
CA LEU A 19 9.45 1.08 8.29
C LEU A 19 10.11 1.21 9.67
N LEU A 20 9.36 1.62 10.69
CA LEU A 20 9.89 1.70 12.07
C LEU A 20 10.35 0.32 12.56
N VAL A 21 9.53 -0.72 12.37
CA VAL A 21 9.87 -2.10 12.75
C VAL A 21 11.13 -2.58 12.02
N ARG A 22 11.25 -2.28 10.72
CA ARG A 22 12.42 -2.66 9.91
C ARG A 22 13.69 -1.91 10.32
N GLY A 23 13.57 -0.74 10.94
CA GLY A 23 14.66 0.00 11.61
C GLY A 23 15.00 -0.52 13.01
N GLY A 24 14.32 -1.55 13.50
CA GLY A 24 14.53 -2.12 14.84
C GLY A 24 13.74 -1.43 15.95
N ILE A 25 12.84 -0.50 15.62
CA ILE A 25 11.95 0.15 16.60
C ILE A 25 10.76 -0.79 16.82
N ARG A 26 10.76 -1.48 17.94
CA ARG A 26 9.69 -2.42 18.32
C ARG A 26 8.47 -1.64 18.83
N SER A 27 7.27 -2.16 18.58
CA SER A 27 5.99 -1.54 18.99
C SER A 27 5.79 -0.12 18.45
N PRO A 28 5.69 0.04 17.12
CA PRO A 28 5.59 1.37 16.48
C PRO A 28 4.37 2.17 16.93
N ASP A 29 3.28 1.50 17.31
CA ASP A 29 2.05 2.05 17.88
C ASP A 29 2.30 2.85 19.18
N MET A 30 3.35 2.54 19.94
CA MET A 30 3.71 3.29 21.15
C MET A 30 4.42 4.62 20.85
N TYR A 31 4.94 4.77 19.63
CA TYR A 31 5.71 5.95 19.23
C TYR A 31 4.96 6.85 18.25
N TYR A 32 4.12 6.26 17.39
CA TYR A 32 3.47 6.94 16.29
C TYR A 32 1.95 6.67 16.29
N PRO A 33 1.10 7.69 16.13
CA PRO A 33 1.42 9.10 15.97
C PRO A 33 1.77 9.77 17.31
N PRO A 34 2.76 10.68 17.34
CA PRO A 34 3.09 11.41 18.56
C PRO A 34 1.95 12.37 18.95
N THR A 35 1.51 12.29 20.20
CA THR A 35 0.38 13.09 20.73
C THR A 35 0.78 14.44 21.31
N ASP A 36 2.06 14.61 21.64
CA ASP A 36 2.63 15.81 22.23
C ASP A 36 4.12 15.93 21.90
N HIS A 37 4.74 17.03 22.34
CA HIS A 37 6.16 17.31 22.11
C HIS A 37 7.09 16.25 22.72
N ALA A 38 6.76 15.69 23.89
CA ALA A 38 7.58 14.67 24.53
C ALA A 38 7.48 13.32 23.80
N ALA A 39 6.29 12.95 23.30
CA ALA A 39 6.08 11.79 22.43
C ALA A 39 6.85 11.94 21.12
N LEU A 40 6.79 13.12 20.47
CA LEU A 40 7.57 13.40 19.27
C LEU A 40 9.07 13.25 19.54
N ARG A 41 9.56 13.80 20.67
CA ARG A 41 10.97 13.67 21.05
C ARG A 41 11.39 12.22 21.21
N ARG A 42 10.57 11.40 21.89
CA ARG A 42 10.82 9.95 22.04
C ARG A 42 10.88 9.22 20.70
N LEU A 43 9.98 9.54 19.77
CA LEU A 43 10.00 8.95 18.42
C LEU A 43 11.27 9.35 17.66
N LEU A 44 11.67 10.63 17.71
CA LEU A 44 12.90 11.09 17.06
C LEU A 44 14.15 10.44 17.65
N ASP A 45 14.22 10.30 18.98
CA ASP A 45 15.32 9.61 19.65
C ASP A 45 15.36 8.11 19.28
N ALA A 46 14.19 7.45 19.14
CA ALA A 46 14.10 6.07 18.67
C ALA A 46 14.55 5.92 17.21
N ILE A 47 14.16 6.85 16.33
CA ILE A 47 14.64 6.90 14.93
C ILE A 47 16.17 7.08 14.92
N GLN A 48 16.71 7.98 15.74
CA GLN A 48 18.15 8.22 15.81
C GLN A 48 18.93 6.97 16.27
N GLY A 49 18.38 6.24 17.25
CA GLY A 49 18.92 4.98 17.77
C GLY A 49 18.65 3.74 16.91
N SER A 50 17.92 3.86 15.80
CA SER A 50 17.58 2.74 14.91
C SER A 50 18.80 2.17 14.18
N SER A 51 18.65 0.96 13.64
CA SER A 51 19.67 0.25 12.86
C SER A 51 19.90 0.84 11.46
N TYR A 52 19.15 1.87 11.09
CA TYR A 52 19.24 2.52 9.79
C TYR A 52 20.47 3.43 9.65
N ASP A 53 20.92 3.57 8.41
CA ASP A 53 21.83 4.63 8.00
C ASP A 53 21.17 6.02 8.12
N ASN A 54 21.97 7.08 8.06
CA ASN A 54 21.46 8.46 8.22
C ASN A 54 20.40 8.81 7.17
N LEU A 55 20.55 8.33 5.94
CA LEU A 55 19.61 8.65 4.86
C LEU A 55 18.22 8.08 5.16
N LYS A 56 18.12 6.82 5.58
CA LYS A 56 16.82 6.21 5.95
C LYS A 56 16.23 6.87 7.20
N LYS A 57 17.06 7.27 8.17
CA LYS A 57 16.61 8.05 9.34
C LYS A 57 16.01 9.39 8.90
N ASP A 58 16.70 10.11 8.01
CA ASP A 58 16.21 11.37 7.45
C ASP A 58 14.91 11.16 6.65
N CYS A 59 14.75 10.04 5.93
CA CYS A 59 13.48 9.72 5.25
C CYS A 59 12.31 9.53 6.23
N LEU A 60 12.53 8.89 7.38
CA LEU A 60 11.50 8.74 8.41
C LEU A 60 11.08 10.11 8.97
N VAL A 61 12.05 10.98 9.26
CA VAL A 61 11.79 12.35 9.72
C VAL A 61 11.08 13.16 8.64
N TYR A 62 11.46 13.01 7.37
CA TYR A 62 10.78 13.64 6.24
C TYR A 62 9.29 13.26 6.20
N ILE A 63 8.96 11.97 6.35
CA ILE A 63 7.55 11.51 6.42
C ILE A 63 6.83 12.17 7.58
N LEU A 64 7.44 12.24 8.78
CA LEU A 64 6.85 12.90 9.95
C LEU A 64 6.55 14.38 9.69
N LEU A 65 7.47 15.09 9.03
CA LEU A 65 7.30 16.49 8.66
C LEU A 65 6.18 16.70 7.64
N LYS A 66 6.01 15.76 6.71
CA LYS A 66 4.97 15.81 5.67
C LYS A 66 3.54 15.81 6.24
N TRP A 67 3.33 15.23 7.42
CA TRP A 67 2.02 15.24 8.10
C TRP A 67 1.53 16.64 8.50
N TYR A 68 2.41 17.65 8.51
CA TYR A 68 2.00 19.04 8.77
C TYR A 68 1.44 19.74 7.52
N GLU A 69 1.70 19.19 6.32
CA GLU A 69 1.23 19.72 5.03
C GLU A 69 1.51 21.22 4.81
N ASP A 70 2.59 21.75 5.40
CA ASP A 70 2.97 23.16 5.33
C ASP A 70 4.29 23.42 4.58
N GLY A 71 4.84 22.39 3.94
CA GLY A 71 6.04 22.47 3.09
C GLY A 71 7.36 22.43 3.87
N ARG A 72 7.35 22.29 5.20
CA ARG A 72 8.56 22.20 6.02
C ARG A 72 9.44 21.00 5.66
N GLU A 73 8.85 19.94 5.13
CA GLU A 73 9.55 18.75 4.65
C GLU A 73 10.46 19.07 3.45
N GLY A 74 10.10 20.05 2.61
CA GLY A 74 10.90 20.48 1.47
C GLY A 74 12.22 21.13 1.90
N ARG A 75 12.17 22.03 2.88
CA ARG A 75 13.40 22.61 3.45
C ARG A 75 14.28 21.55 4.10
N PHE A 76 13.67 20.61 4.83
CA PHE A 76 14.40 19.51 5.46
C PHE A 76 15.08 18.60 4.42
N GLN A 77 14.40 18.29 3.31
CA GLN A 77 14.97 17.55 2.20
C GLN A 77 16.24 18.20 1.67
N GLU A 78 16.22 19.53 1.45
CA GLU A 78 17.37 20.29 0.97
C GLU A 78 18.53 20.29 1.98
N GLU A 79 18.23 20.59 3.25
CA GLU A 79 19.22 20.64 4.33
C GLU A 79 19.91 19.28 4.57
N ARG A 80 19.17 18.18 4.38
CA ARG A 80 19.69 16.80 4.53
C ARG A 80 20.17 16.18 3.23
N CYS A 81 20.07 16.90 2.11
CA CYS A 81 20.40 16.42 0.78
C CYS A 81 19.72 15.06 0.45
N ILE A 82 18.46 14.88 0.84
CA ILE A 82 17.74 13.62 0.60
C ILE A 82 17.51 13.48 -0.90
N PRO A 83 18.00 12.41 -1.55
CA PRO A 83 17.87 12.27 -2.99
C PRO A 83 16.39 12.14 -3.42
N PRO A 84 16.00 12.67 -4.59
CA PRO A 84 14.60 12.75 -5.02
C PRO A 84 13.85 11.41 -5.06
N GLN A 85 14.55 10.30 -5.33
CA GLN A 85 13.94 8.97 -5.34
C GLN A 85 13.50 8.50 -3.94
N PHE A 86 14.23 8.88 -2.89
CA PHE A 86 13.86 8.55 -1.51
C PHE A 86 12.69 9.40 -1.04
N VAL A 87 12.68 10.68 -1.43
CA VAL A 87 11.55 11.59 -1.21
C VAL A 87 10.29 11.08 -1.91
N SER A 88 10.42 10.68 -3.18
CA SER A 88 9.29 10.12 -3.94
C SER A 88 8.72 8.87 -3.27
N LEU A 89 9.58 7.97 -2.79
CA LEU A 89 9.13 6.77 -2.09
C LEU A 89 8.46 7.11 -0.75
N ALA A 90 9.03 8.04 0.02
CA ALA A 90 8.44 8.54 1.26
C ALA A 90 7.06 9.18 1.02
N ASP A 91 6.92 9.98 -0.03
CA ASP A 91 5.65 10.57 -0.45
C ASP A 91 4.62 9.51 -0.80
N ALA A 92 5.01 8.49 -1.56
CA ALA A 92 4.12 7.40 -1.92
C ALA A 92 3.59 6.67 -0.68
N TYR A 93 4.45 6.35 0.29
CA TYR A 93 4.04 5.72 1.55
C TYR A 93 3.12 6.62 2.36
N TRP A 94 3.41 7.92 2.43
CA TRP A 94 2.54 8.88 3.11
C TRP A 94 1.14 8.96 2.47
N PHE A 95 1.04 9.01 1.13
CA PHE A 95 -0.26 8.98 0.44
C PHE A 95 -1.05 7.68 0.70
N LEU A 96 -0.35 6.54 0.81
CA LEU A 96 -0.98 5.24 1.11
C LEU A 96 -1.49 5.17 2.56
N ASP A 97 -0.68 5.65 3.51
CA ASP A 97 -0.99 5.65 4.95
C ASP A 97 -2.06 6.66 5.33
N THR A 98 -2.12 7.81 4.66
CA THR A 98 -3.22 8.77 4.81
C THR A 98 -4.47 8.34 4.07
N GLY A 99 -4.32 7.55 3.00
CA GLY A 99 -5.39 7.30 2.04
C GLY A 99 -5.73 8.50 1.14
N VAL A 100 -4.99 9.61 1.27
CA VAL A 100 -5.18 10.80 0.45
C VAL A 100 -4.47 10.59 -0.88
N ASN A 101 -5.19 10.81 -1.99
CA ASN A 101 -4.63 10.74 -3.34
C ASN A 101 -3.83 9.45 -3.63
N VAL A 102 -4.39 8.29 -3.29
CA VAL A 102 -3.77 6.98 -3.54
C VAL A 102 -3.36 6.78 -5.00
N ALA A 103 -4.09 7.37 -5.95
CA ALA A 103 -3.73 7.35 -7.38
C ALA A 103 -2.35 7.99 -7.66
N LYS A 104 -2.01 9.07 -6.94
CA LYS A 104 -0.67 9.69 -7.01
C LYS A 104 0.39 8.75 -6.46
N ALA A 105 0.14 8.07 -5.35
CA ALA A 105 1.04 7.05 -4.81
C ALA A 105 1.35 5.96 -5.84
N VAL A 106 0.33 5.38 -6.46
CA VAL A 106 0.49 4.37 -7.52
C VAL A 106 1.28 4.92 -8.71
N SER A 107 1.04 6.18 -9.10
CA SER A 107 1.81 6.83 -10.15
C SER A 107 3.28 6.96 -9.82
N ILE A 108 3.63 7.27 -8.56
CA ILE A 108 5.01 7.37 -8.10
C ILE A 108 5.66 5.98 -8.10
N LEU A 109 5.00 4.98 -7.51
CA LEU A 109 5.50 3.60 -7.40
C LEU A 109 5.67 2.89 -8.76
N SER A 110 5.05 3.42 -9.81
CA SER A 110 5.23 2.95 -11.19
C SER A 110 6.65 3.20 -11.72
N ASP A 111 7.43 4.10 -11.10
CA ASP A 111 8.83 4.33 -11.46
C ASP A 111 9.69 3.09 -11.14
N ALA A 112 10.36 2.54 -12.16
CA ALA A 112 11.21 1.34 -12.08
C ALA A 112 12.44 1.49 -11.18
N ARG A 113 12.82 2.72 -10.84
CA ARG A 113 13.99 3.02 -10.03
C ARG A 113 13.71 2.98 -8.52
N LEU A 114 12.43 2.99 -8.13
CA LEU A 114 12.06 2.95 -6.72
C LEU A 114 12.12 1.52 -6.19
N ASN A 115 12.58 1.39 -4.94
CA ASN A 115 12.45 0.13 -4.23
C ASN A 115 10.97 -0.14 -3.94
N ARG A 116 10.52 -1.37 -4.23
CA ARG A 116 9.12 -1.84 -4.19
C ARG A 116 8.93 -2.95 -3.15
N ASP A 117 9.72 -2.91 -2.09
CA ASP A 117 9.51 -3.73 -0.92
C ASP A 117 8.09 -3.47 -0.36
N TYR A 118 7.51 -4.46 0.32
CA TYR A 118 6.19 -4.37 0.97
C TYR A 118 4.97 -4.38 0.03
N ALA A 119 5.04 -5.11 -1.08
CA ALA A 119 3.96 -5.27 -2.05
C ALA A 119 2.59 -5.56 -1.41
N SER A 120 2.50 -6.51 -0.48
CA SER A 120 1.25 -6.86 0.20
C SER A 120 0.66 -5.69 0.98
N LYS A 121 1.52 -4.89 1.63
CA LYS A 121 1.10 -3.72 2.39
C LYS A 121 0.62 -2.59 1.49
N ILE A 122 1.30 -2.39 0.37
CA ILE A 122 0.91 -1.43 -0.66
C ILE A 122 -0.44 -1.83 -1.26
N LEU A 123 -0.62 -3.11 -1.63
CA LEU A 123 -1.88 -3.64 -2.17
C LEU A 123 -3.03 -3.46 -1.17
N GLN A 124 -2.79 -3.78 0.10
CA GLN A 124 -3.76 -3.52 1.17
C GLN A 124 -4.15 -2.04 1.23
N ALA A 125 -3.19 -1.12 1.24
CA ALA A 125 -3.49 0.32 1.26
C ALA A 125 -4.29 0.78 0.04
N ILE A 126 -3.98 0.25 -1.15
CA ILE A 126 -4.71 0.54 -2.40
C ILE A 126 -6.13 -0.02 -2.36
N SER A 127 -6.34 -1.20 -1.76
CA SER A 127 -7.66 -1.83 -1.67
C SER A 127 -8.71 -0.99 -0.91
N LEU A 128 -8.24 -0.08 -0.06
CA LEU A 128 -9.07 0.85 0.70
C LEU A 128 -9.39 2.15 -0.05
N ALA A 129 -8.87 2.34 -1.26
CA ALA A 129 -9.10 3.52 -2.07
C ALA A 129 -10.46 3.49 -2.79
N ASN A 130 -10.87 4.64 -3.32
CA ASN A 130 -11.99 4.67 -4.27
C ASN A 130 -11.58 3.99 -5.59
N LYS A 131 -12.44 3.10 -6.11
CA LYS A 131 -12.17 2.28 -7.31
C LYS A 131 -10.83 1.52 -7.23
N PRO A 132 -10.63 0.66 -6.23
CA PRO A 132 -9.34 0.05 -5.92
C PRO A 132 -8.80 -0.81 -7.06
N SER A 133 -9.67 -1.52 -7.79
CA SER A 133 -9.27 -2.47 -8.84
C SER A 133 -8.46 -1.84 -9.97
N GLN A 134 -8.82 -0.64 -10.42
CA GLN A 134 -8.05 0.06 -11.46
C GLN A 134 -6.66 0.43 -10.98
N LEU A 135 -6.52 0.80 -9.71
CA LEU A 135 -5.23 1.16 -9.10
C LEU A 135 -4.38 -0.07 -8.82
N ILE A 136 -4.98 -1.17 -8.38
CA ILE A 136 -4.31 -2.47 -8.19
C ILE A 136 -3.74 -2.97 -9.52
N VAL A 137 -4.56 -3.00 -10.57
CA VAL A 137 -4.12 -3.43 -11.90
C VAL A 137 -2.97 -2.55 -12.39
N LYS A 138 -3.11 -1.23 -12.29
CA LYS A 138 -2.06 -0.28 -12.67
C LYS A 138 -0.77 -0.55 -11.90
N TYR A 139 -0.83 -0.64 -10.57
CA TYR A 139 0.34 -0.88 -9.73
C TYR A 139 1.02 -2.21 -10.10
N VAL A 140 0.29 -3.31 -10.17
CA VAL A 140 0.87 -4.63 -10.45
C VAL A 140 1.49 -4.67 -11.85
N GLN A 141 0.84 -4.11 -12.86
CA GLN A 141 1.34 -4.14 -14.24
C GLN A 141 2.55 -3.23 -14.48
N THR A 142 2.60 -2.05 -13.85
CA THR A 142 3.70 -1.09 -14.02
C THR A 142 4.86 -1.37 -13.06
N ALA A 143 4.56 -1.65 -11.79
CA ALA A 143 5.57 -1.86 -10.76
C ALA A 143 6.05 -3.32 -10.71
N LYS A 144 5.31 -4.27 -11.29
CA LYS A 144 5.65 -5.70 -11.34
C LYS A 144 6.21 -6.21 -10.00
N PRO A 145 5.54 -5.94 -8.86
CA PRO A 145 6.02 -6.43 -7.58
C PRO A 145 5.98 -7.97 -7.56
N PRO A 146 6.84 -8.63 -6.77
CA PRO A 146 6.70 -10.05 -6.53
C PRO A 146 5.39 -10.31 -5.78
N LEU A 147 4.43 -10.98 -6.43
CA LEU A 147 3.20 -11.43 -5.79
C LEU A 147 3.42 -12.86 -5.30
N THR A 148 3.79 -13.01 -4.03
CA THR A 148 4.02 -14.32 -3.39
C THR A 148 2.86 -14.74 -2.50
N GLU A 149 2.20 -13.77 -1.86
CA GLU A 149 1.12 -14.06 -0.92
C GLU A 149 -0.16 -14.45 -1.67
N PRO A 150 -0.87 -15.51 -1.23
CA PRO A 150 -2.12 -15.94 -1.83
C PRO A 150 -3.17 -14.82 -1.94
N ASP A 151 -3.29 -14.00 -0.90
CA ASP A 151 -4.27 -12.91 -0.82
C ASP A 151 -3.96 -11.79 -1.82
N ASP A 152 -2.67 -11.51 -2.06
CA ASP A 152 -2.24 -10.52 -3.05
C ASP A 152 -2.59 -10.97 -4.47
N MET A 153 -2.37 -12.27 -4.76
CA MET A 153 -2.75 -12.86 -6.05
C MET A 153 -4.27 -12.85 -6.26
N ASP A 154 -5.05 -13.16 -5.21
CA ASP A 154 -6.51 -13.09 -5.23
C ASP A 154 -6.98 -11.66 -5.52
N MET A 155 -6.41 -10.69 -4.82
CA MET A 155 -6.74 -9.28 -4.98
C MET A 155 -6.47 -8.81 -6.42
N TYR A 156 -5.32 -9.18 -6.99
CA TYR A 156 -5.01 -8.84 -8.37
C TYR A 156 -5.92 -9.57 -9.38
N ALA A 157 -6.21 -10.86 -9.19
CA ALA A 157 -7.09 -11.61 -10.08
C ALA A 157 -8.51 -11.06 -10.12
N ILE A 158 -9.07 -10.69 -8.96
CA ILE A 158 -10.37 -10.02 -8.87
C ILE A 158 -10.31 -8.64 -9.52
N ALA A 159 -9.26 -7.87 -9.27
CA ALA A 159 -9.10 -6.56 -9.87
C ALA A 159 -9.04 -6.62 -11.41
N LEU A 160 -8.34 -7.63 -11.97
CA LEU A 160 -8.37 -7.91 -13.40
C LEU A 160 -9.76 -8.29 -13.88
N ALA A 161 -10.50 -9.13 -13.14
CA ALA A 161 -11.83 -9.57 -13.56
C ALA A 161 -12.80 -8.40 -13.66
N GLU A 162 -12.66 -7.39 -12.79
CA GLU A 162 -13.47 -6.18 -12.84
C GLU A 162 -13.28 -5.35 -14.12
N SER A 163 -12.08 -5.35 -14.71
CA SER A 163 -11.77 -4.66 -15.97
C SER A 163 -11.91 -5.56 -17.20
N SER A 164 -11.49 -6.81 -17.11
CA SER A 164 -11.43 -7.78 -18.20
C SER A 164 -11.39 -9.22 -17.67
N SER A 165 -12.51 -9.94 -17.80
CA SER A 165 -12.58 -11.36 -17.47
C SER A 165 -11.56 -12.21 -18.26
N LEU A 166 -11.20 -11.77 -19.48
CA LEU A 166 -10.21 -12.45 -20.29
C LEU A 166 -8.81 -12.36 -19.67
N GLU A 167 -8.41 -11.17 -19.21
CA GLU A 167 -7.09 -10.98 -18.57
C GLU A 167 -7.00 -11.76 -17.26
N ALA A 168 -8.06 -11.76 -16.46
CA ALA A 168 -8.13 -12.56 -15.24
C ALA A 168 -8.01 -14.08 -15.53
N TRP A 169 -8.68 -14.54 -16.60
CA TRP A 169 -8.58 -15.92 -17.05
C TRP A 169 -7.18 -16.28 -17.55
N GLN A 170 -6.52 -15.38 -18.27
CA GLN A 170 -5.14 -15.57 -18.70
C GLN A 170 -4.17 -15.59 -17.50
N TYR A 171 -4.40 -14.74 -16.51
CA TYR A 171 -3.57 -14.68 -15.31
C TYR A 171 -3.56 -16.02 -14.56
N GLN A 172 -4.71 -16.65 -14.29
CA GLN A 172 -4.71 -17.97 -13.63
C GLN A 172 -4.01 -19.05 -14.48
N ARG A 173 -4.07 -18.96 -15.81
CA ARG A 173 -3.38 -19.91 -16.71
C ARG A 173 -1.87 -19.71 -16.79
N SER A 174 -1.34 -18.60 -16.27
CA SER A 174 0.12 -18.42 -16.15
C SER A 174 0.74 -19.37 -15.12
N PHE A 175 -0.08 -19.97 -14.26
CA PHE A 175 0.33 -20.98 -13.29
C PHE A 175 0.12 -22.40 -13.86
N PRO A 176 0.97 -23.39 -13.50
CA PRO A 176 0.82 -24.77 -13.94
C PRO A 176 -0.54 -25.38 -13.58
N ASP A 177 -1.07 -26.25 -14.44
CA ASP A 177 -2.38 -26.92 -14.24
C ASP A 177 -2.47 -27.69 -12.92
N SER A 178 -1.36 -28.24 -12.44
CA SER A 178 -1.27 -28.99 -11.18
C SER A 178 -1.09 -28.11 -9.93
N SER A 179 -0.94 -26.79 -10.08
CA SER A 179 -0.68 -25.91 -8.95
C SER A 179 -1.96 -25.57 -8.17
N GLU A 180 -1.87 -25.63 -6.84
CA GLU A 180 -2.95 -25.22 -5.94
C GLU A 180 -3.36 -23.76 -6.17
N THR A 181 -2.39 -22.89 -6.49
CA THR A 181 -2.63 -21.49 -6.85
C THR A 181 -3.60 -21.36 -8.01
N ARG A 182 -3.41 -22.11 -9.09
CA ARG A 182 -4.32 -22.06 -10.24
C ARG A 182 -5.73 -22.50 -9.87
N SER A 183 -5.86 -23.62 -9.16
CA SER A 183 -7.17 -24.13 -8.71
C SER A 183 -7.89 -23.13 -7.83
N ARG A 184 -7.19 -22.48 -6.89
CA ARG A 184 -7.72 -21.44 -6.01
C ARG A 184 -8.18 -20.21 -6.80
N LEU A 185 -7.33 -19.67 -7.67
CA LEU A 185 -7.67 -18.51 -8.49
C LEU A 185 -8.87 -18.80 -9.42
N LEU A 186 -8.91 -19.98 -10.03
CA LEU A 186 -10.04 -20.40 -10.85
C LEU A 186 -11.36 -20.40 -10.05
N LYS A 187 -11.35 -21.01 -8.86
CA LYS A 187 -12.51 -21.02 -7.96
C LYS A 187 -12.95 -19.60 -7.62
N LYS A 188 -12.00 -18.74 -7.24
CA LYS A 188 -12.25 -17.33 -6.90
C LYS A 188 -12.90 -16.55 -8.05
N LEU A 189 -12.40 -16.74 -9.28
CA LEU A 189 -12.93 -16.08 -10.47
C LEU A 189 -14.34 -16.57 -10.82
N LEU A 190 -14.61 -17.87 -10.68
CA LEU A 190 -15.96 -18.41 -10.89
C LEU A 190 -16.95 -17.87 -9.87
N GLU A 191 -16.59 -17.84 -8.59
CA GLU A 191 -17.39 -17.23 -7.51
C GLU A 191 -17.69 -15.75 -7.80
N TRP A 192 -16.68 -15.01 -8.23
CA TRP A 192 -16.85 -13.61 -8.61
C TRP A 192 -17.81 -13.42 -9.80
N CYS A 193 -17.68 -14.23 -10.86
CA CYS A 193 -18.59 -14.17 -12.02
C CYS A 193 -20.05 -14.44 -11.61
N LEU A 194 -20.28 -15.49 -10.82
CA LEU A 194 -21.62 -15.90 -10.40
C LEU A 194 -22.27 -14.88 -9.46
N SER A 195 -21.52 -14.27 -8.55
CA SER A 195 -22.03 -13.25 -7.62
C SER A 195 -22.49 -11.98 -8.33
N ARG A 196 -21.80 -11.55 -9.40
CA ARG A 196 -22.24 -10.42 -10.24
C ARG A 196 -23.54 -10.71 -10.97
N THR A 197 -23.67 -11.89 -11.56
CA THR A 197 -24.91 -12.29 -12.25
C THR A 197 -26.10 -12.27 -11.29
N MET A 198 -25.93 -12.79 -10.07
CA MET A 198 -26.99 -12.77 -9.06
C MET A 198 -27.38 -11.34 -8.64
N THR A 199 -26.40 -10.46 -8.44
CA THR A 199 -26.64 -9.06 -8.07
C THR A 199 -27.38 -8.31 -9.19
N TYR A 200 -27.00 -8.55 -10.45
CA TYR A 200 -27.68 -7.99 -11.61
C TYR A 200 -29.13 -8.46 -11.69
N LEU A 201 -29.38 -9.77 -11.56
CA LEU A 201 -30.74 -10.34 -11.59
C LEU A 201 -31.63 -9.77 -10.47
N LEU A 202 -31.12 -9.66 -9.25
CA LEU A 202 -31.85 -9.06 -8.13
C LEU A 202 -32.13 -7.57 -8.33
N SER A 203 -31.22 -6.83 -8.98
CA SER A 203 -31.45 -5.42 -9.32
C SER A 203 -32.51 -5.23 -10.40
N VAL A 204 -32.59 -6.14 -11.36
CA VAL A 204 -33.63 -6.14 -12.41
C VAL A 204 -35.00 -6.47 -11.79
N LEU A 205 -35.07 -7.48 -10.92
CA LEU A 205 -36.31 -7.89 -10.25
C LEU A 205 -36.86 -6.85 -9.27
N LYS A 206 -36.03 -5.99 -8.68
CA LYS A 206 -36.47 -4.88 -7.81
C LYS A 206 -37.01 -3.66 -8.58
N ASN A 207 -36.75 -3.58 -9.89
CA ASN A 207 -37.19 -2.50 -10.76
C ASN A 207 -38.40 -2.90 -11.63
N CYS A 208 -38.99 -4.07 -11.39
CA CYS A 208 -40.27 -4.53 -11.94
C CYS A 208 -41.34 -4.52 -10.83
#